data_AF-A0A8S4QNY9-F1
#
_entry.id   AF-A0A8S4QNY9-F1
#
_cell.length_a   1.000
_cell.length_b   1.000
_cell.length_c   1.000
_cell.angle_alpha   90.00
_cell.angle_beta   90.00
_cell.angle_gamma   90.00
#
_symmetry.space_group_name_H-M   'P 1'
#
loop_
_entity.id
_entity.type
_entity.pdbx_description
1 polymer ?
#
loop_
_entity_poly.entity_id
_entity_poly.type
_entity_poly.pdbx_seq_one_letter_code
_entity_poly.pdbx_strand_id
1 'polypeptide(L)' 'DSPACNCDPVHDESVLHILIDGPKYGKERLEFEQMTIFMVEEDSLKLLIARKETQDAFLDFCSKVAIKTIN' A
#
# COMPACT_ATOMS: atom_id res chain seq x y z
N ASP A 1 14.86 -1.42 -14.55
CA ASP A 1 13.63 -1.99 -15.15
C ASP A 1 12.87 -2.79 -14.12
N SER A 2 11.85 -2.20 -13.49
CA SER A 2 10.83 -3.03 -12.82
C SER A 2 9.76 -3.25 -13.87
N PRO A 3 9.61 -4.47 -14.45
CA PRO A 3 8.51 -4.74 -15.37
C PRO A 3 7.23 -4.46 -14.61
N ALA A 4 6.30 -3.72 -15.20
CA ALA A 4 5.00 -3.46 -14.59
C ALA A 4 4.45 -4.79 -14.04
N CYS A 5 4.20 -4.88 -12.73
CA CYS A 5 3.66 -6.11 -12.13
C CYS A 5 2.37 -6.45 -12.87
N ASN A 6 2.41 -7.51 -13.67
CA ASN A 6 1.22 -8.20 -14.12
C ASN A 6 0.87 -9.16 -12.99
N CYS A 7 0.28 -8.62 -11.93
CA CYS A 7 -0.04 -9.39 -10.76
C CYS A 7 -1.07 -10.46 -11.17
N ASP A 8 -0.63 -11.72 -11.14
CA ASP A 8 -1.34 -12.86 -11.71
C ASP A 8 -2.49 -13.24 -10.78
N PRO A 9 -3.76 -13.24 -11.24
CA PRO A 9 -4.91 -13.60 -10.40
C PRO A 9 -4.88 -15.05 -9.89
N VAL A 10 -3.96 -15.89 -10.39
CA VAL A 10 -3.79 -17.29 -9.96
C VAL A 10 -2.78 -17.44 -8.81
N HIS A 11 -1.95 -16.43 -8.55
CA HIS A 11 -0.91 -16.47 -7.51
C HIS A 11 -1.27 -15.57 -6.33
N ASP A 12 -1.18 -16.12 -5.10
CA ASP A 12 -1.40 -15.35 -3.89
C ASP A 12 -0.35 -14.24 -3.75
N GLU A 13 -0.82 -12.99 -3.71
CA GLU A 13 0.03 -11.83 -3.42
C GLU A 13 0.25 -11.72 -1.91
N SER A 14 1.49 -11.40 -1.50
CA SER A 14 1.73 -11.06 -0.10
C SER A 14 1.12 -9.68 0.22
N VAL A 15 0.75 -9.47 1.48
CA VAL A 15 0.28 -8.16 1.96
C VAL A 15 1.29 -7.06 1.68
N LEU A 16 2.59 -7.35 1.79
CA LEU A 16 3.65 -6.38 1.47
C LEU A 16 3.63 -5.98 -0.01
N HIS A 17 3.52 -6.98 -0.89
CA HIS A 17 3.45 -6.72 -2.33
C HIS A 17 2.23 -5.87 -2.70
N ILE A 18 1.07 -6.20 -2.14
CA ILE A 18 -0.17 -5.45 -2.33
C ILE A 18 -0.02 -3.98 -1.92
N LEU A 19 0.62 -3.71 -0.78
CA LEU A 19 0.75 -2.35 -0.25
C LEU A 19 1.83 -1.53 -0.99
N ILE A 20 2.98 -2.14 -1.32
CA ILE A 20 4.19 -1.42 -1.78
C ILE A 20 4.32 -1.44 -3.31
N ASP A 21 4.06 -2.59 -3.95
CA ASP A 21 4.43 -2.82 -5.35
C ASP A 21 3.22 -2.93 -6.28
N GLY A 22 2.08 -3.38 -5.76
CA GLY A 22 0.87 -3.67 -6.53
C GLY A 22 0.38 -2.45 -7.31
N PRO A 23 0.47 -2.41 -8.65
CA PRO A 23 0.05 -1.27 -9.47
C PRO A 23 -1.46 -1.05 -9.41
N LYS A 24 -2.25 -2.11 -9.15
CA LYS A 24 -3.71 -2.04 -8.90
C LYS A 24 -4.06 -1.06 -7.78
N TYR A 25 -3.18 -0.90 -6.81
CA TYR A 25 -3.38 -0.06 -5.62
C TYR A 25 -2.53 1.22 -5.63
N GLY A 26 -1.85 1.50 -6.75
CA GLY A 26 -0.94 2.63 -6.90
C GLY A 26 -1.63 3.99 -6.72
N LYS A 27 -2.92 4.10 -7.05
CA LYS A 27 -3.70 5.33 -6.82
C LYS A 27 -3.88 5.60 -5.32
N GLU A 28 -4.36 4.62 -4.55
CA GLU A 28 -4.58 4.76 -3.11
C GLU A 28 -3.27 5.01 -2.37
N ARG A 29 -2.19 4.34 -2.82
CA ARG A 29 -0.84 4.58 -2.30
C ARG A 29 -0.42 6.03 -2.55
N LEU A 30 -0.51 6.51 -3.79
CA LEU A 30 -0.13 7.88 -4.13
C LEU A 30 -0.94 8.93 -3.34
N GLU A 31 -2.25 8.72 -3.17
CA GLU A 31 -3.10 9.60 -2.36
C GLU A 31 -2.63 9.67 -0.90
N PHE A 32 -2.30 8.52 -0.30
CA PHE A 32 -1.74 8.46 1.05
C PHE A 32 -0.37 9.18 1.14
N GLU A 33 0.52 8.93 0.19
CA GLU A 33 1.87 9.50 0.17
C GLU A 33 1.84 11.03 0.02
N GLN A 34 0.92 11.56 -0.80
CA GLN A 34 0.73 13.01 -0.94
C GLN A 34 0.15 13.65 0.32
N MET A 35 -0.77 12.97 1.00
CA MET A 35 -1.42 13.49 2.21
C MET A 35 -0.47 13.49 3.41
N THR A 36 0.40 12.48 3.51
CA THR A 36 1.23 12.27 4.70
C THR A 36 2.69 12.65 4.50
N ILE A 37 3.13 12.96 3.28
CA ILE A 37 4.55 13.17 2.88
C ILE A 37 5.48 11.97 3.16
N PHE A 38 4.94 10.81 3.53
CA PHE A 38 5.70 9.57 3.72
C PHE A 38 5.48 8.64 2.54
N MET A 39 6.57 8.06 2.02
CA MET A 39 6.50 6.99 1.02
C MET A 39 6.11 5.66 1.67
N VAL A 40 5.32 4.84 0.97
CA VAL A 40 4.97 3.49 1.43
C VAL A 40 5.99 2.50 0.88
N GLU A 41 7.02 2.25 1.67
CA GLU A 41 8.14 1.37 1.36
C GLU A 41 8.40 0.45 2.54
N GLU A 42 9.07 -0.68 2.32
CA GLU A 42 9.29 -1.69 3.38
C GLU A 42 9.96 -1.10 4.63
N ASP A 43 10.96 -0.22 4.42
CA ASP A 43 11.69 0.45 5.50
C ASP A 43 10.84 1.47 6.26
N SER A 44 9.82 2.05 5.63
CA SER A 44 8.97 3.08 6.24
C SER A 44 7.76 2.50 6.98
N LEU A 45 7.34 1.26 6.68
CA LEU A 45 6.16 0.62 7.27
C LEU A 45 6.15 0.66 8.81
N LYS A 46 7.29 0.36 9.44
CA LYS A 46 7.40 0.39 10.91
C LYS A 46 7.13 1.80 11.46
N LEU A 47 7.58 2.83 10.76
CA LEU A 47 7.38 4.22 11.15
C LEU A 47 5.92 4.64 10.93
N LEU A 48 5.32 4.24 9.80
CA LEU A 48 3.92 4.54 9.48
C LEU A 48 2.95 3.97 10.51
N ILE A 49 3.23 2.76 11.01
CA ILE A 49 2.42 2.06 12.03
C ILE A 49 2.65 2.65 13.43
N ALA A 50 3.89 3.01 13.76
CA ALA A 50 4.25 3.45 15.11
C ALA A 50 3.91 4.91 15.40
N ARG A 51 3.86 5.78 14.38
CA ARG A 51 3.58 7.21 14.55
C ARG A 51 2.09 7.47 14.53
N LYS A 52 1.57 8.03 15.62
CA LYS A 52 0.15 8.40 15.75
C LYS A 52 -0.32 9.35 14.64
N GLU A 53 0.57 10.21 14.16
CA GLU A 53 0.31 11.20 13.10
C GLU A 53 -0.01 10.55 11.74
N THR A 54 0.57 9.39 11.44
CA THR A 54 0.40 8.67 10.17
C THR A 54 -0.49 7.44 10.30
N GLN A 55 -0.67 6.93 11.52
CA GLN A 55 -1.36 5.68 11.81
C GLN A 55 -2.79 5.67 11.25
N ASP A 56 -3.59 6.71 11.53
CA ASP A 56 -4.99 6.75 11.10
C ASP A 56 -5.10 6.79 9.56
N ALA A 57 -4.28 7.61 8.91
CA ALA A 57 -4.19 7.68 7.45
C ALA A 57 -3.73 6.35 6.84
N PHE A 58 -2.78 5.68 7.47
CA PHE A 58 -2.24 4.41 6.99
C PHE A 58 -3.25 3.27 7.14
N LEU A 59 -4.03 3.26 8.22
CA LEU A 59 -5.12 2.32 8.42
C LEU A 59 -6.27 2.54 7.41
N ASP A 60 -6.60 3.79 7.10
CA ASP A 60 -7.58 4.12 6.05
C ASP A 60 -7.11 3.62 4.66
N PHE A 61 -5.84 3.87 4.33
CA PHE A 61 -5.21 3.32 3.12
C PHE A 61 -5.31 1.78 3.08
N CYS A 62 -4.87 1.10 4.14
CA CYS A 62 -4.93 -0.36 4.23
C CYS A 62 -6.37 -0.89 4.09
N SER A 63 -7.35 -0.18 4.65
CA SER A 63 -8.77 -0.56 4.57
C SER A 63 -9.31 -0.46 3.14
N LYS A 64 -8.97 0.62 2.41
CA LYS A 64 -9.34 0.79 1.00
C LYS A 64 -8.74 -0.32 0.12
N VAL A 65 -7.47 -0.65 0.36
CA VAL A 65 -6.77 -1.73 -0.35
C VAL A 65 -7.41 -3.09 -0.04
N ALA A 66 -7.71 -3.38 1.23
CA ALA A 66 -8.36 -4.63 1.62
C ALA A 66 -9.74 -4.80 0.95
N ILE A 67 -10.58 -3.75 0.94
CA ILE A 67 -11.89 -3.77 0.28
C ILE A 67 -11.75 -4.07 -1.22
N LYS A 68 -10.76 -3.49 -1.89
CA LYS A 68 -10.47 -3.74 -3.32
C LYS A 68 -9.79 -5.09 -3.62
N THR A 69 -9.25 -5.75 -2.60
CA THR A 69 -8.64 -7.07 -2.72
C THR A 69 -9.71 -8.15 -2.61
N ILE A 70 -10.72 -7.93 -1.76
CA ILE A 70 -11.82 -8.88 -1.53
C ILE A 70 -12.92 -8.78 -2.61
N ASN A 71 -13.15 -7.58 -3.17
CA ASN A 71 -14.10 -7.33 -4.27
C ASN A 71 -13.41 -7.30 -5.64
#